data_AF-A0A5J4PMI1-F1
#
_entry.id   AF-A0A5J4PMI1-F1
#
_cell.length_a   1.000
_cell.length_b   1.000
_cell.length_c   1.000
_cell.angle_alpha   90.00
_cell.angle_beta   90.00
_cell.angle_gamma   90.00
#
_symmetry.space_group_name_H-M   'P 1'
#
loop_
_entity.id
_entity.type
_entity.pdbx_description
1 polymer ?
#
loop_
_entity_poly.entity_id
_entity_poly.type
_entity_poly.pdbx_seq_one_letter_code
_entity_poly.pdbx_strand_id
1 'polypeptide(L)'
;MKLECINQKQKDNVRIASILDVRRPTYQGLYIVRTRVTVGKAQKYYPTGAEMSVDEWIRMPKAKDPQLVETRRSIEASSQVIFNAVKQLCELNAFSF
;
A
#
# COMPACT_ATOMS: atom_id res chain seq x y z
N MET A 1 -11.99 2.60 15.11
CA MET A 1 -10.82 1.71 15.02
C MET A 1 -9.87 2.27 13.97
N LYS A 2 -8.58 2.41 14.29
CA LYS A 2 -7.57 2.94 13.35
C LYS A 2 -6.86 1.77 12.68
N LEU A 3 -6.89 1.72 11.35
CA LEU A 3 -6.14 0.72 10.58
C LEU A 3 -4.72 1.23 10.34
N GLU A 4 -3.74 0.47 10.79
CA GLU A 4 -2.34 0.80 10.58
C GLU A 4 -1.94 0.56 9.12
N CYS A 5 -1.10 1.46 8.60
CA CYS A 5 -0.52 1.33 7.27
C CYS A 5 0.70 0.41 7.34
N ILE A 6 0.98 -0.33 6.25
CA ILE A 6 2.17 -1.17 6.14
C ILE A 6 3.07 -0.68 5.01
N ASN A 7 4.24 -1.32 4.84
CA ASN A 7 5.22 -0.98 3.79
C ASN A 7 5.58 0.51 3.76
N GLN A 8 5.67 1.12 4.93
CA GLN A 8 5.92 2.55 5.06
C GLN A 8 7.35 2.87 4.63
N LYS A 9 7.49 3.69 3.59
CA LYS A 9 8.77 4.12 3.02
C LYS A 9 8.74 5.61 2.74
N GLN A 10 9.91 6.24 2.67
CA GLN A 10 10.05 7.66 2.36
C GLN A 10 11.26 7.89 1.47
N LYS A 11 11.12 8.80 0.52
CA LYS A 11 12.23 9.42 -0.23
C LYS A 11 11.97 10.92 -0.26
N ASP A 12 12.91 11.69 0.28
CA ASP A 12 12.82 13.14 0.41
C ASP A 12 11.51 13.57 1.10
N ASN A 13 10.63 14.33 0.44
CA ASN A 13 9.31 14.73 0.94
C ASN A 13 8.16 13.81 0.48
N VAL A 14 8.46 12.70 -0.20
CA VAL A 14 7.49 11.73 -0.72
C VAL A 14 7.38 10.53 0.22
N ARG A 15 6.17 10.31 0.75
CA ARG A 15 5.85 9.17 1.64
C ARG A 15 5.02 8.14 0.89
N ILE A 16 5.34 6.87 1.09
CA ILE A 16 4.64 5.73 0.48
C ILE A 16 4.18 4.80 1.60
N ALA A 17 2.95 4.31 1.50
CA ALA A 17 2.44 3.30 2.41
C ALA A 17 1.34 2.46 1.74
N SER A 18 1.29 1.16 2.03
CA SER A 18 0.15 0.33 1.66
C SER A 18 -0.95 0.49 2.70
N ILE A 19 -2.19 0.65 2.24
CA ILE A 19 -3.38 0.87 3.06
C ILE A 19 -4.52 -0.07 2.63
N LEU A 20 -5.40 -0.40 3.57
CA LEU A 20 -6.70 -0.97 3.25
C LEU A 20 -7.71 0.15 3.00
N ASP A 21 -8.29 0.19 1.80
CA ASP A 21 -9.30 1.18 1.43
C ASP A 21 -10.69 0.74 1.90
N VAL A 22 -11.05 1.13 3.12
CA VAL A 22 -12.32 0.74 3.76
C VAL A 22 -13.52 1.63 3.42
N ARG A 23 -13.42 2.45 2.37
CA ARG A 23 -14.50 3.37 2.00
C ARG A 23 -15.71 2.65 1.39
N ARG A 24 -15.47 1.61 0.60
CA ARG A 24 -16.51 0.81 -0.06
C ARG A 24 -16.06 -0.64 -0.15
N PRO A 25 -16.83 -1.60 0.39
CA PRO A 25 -16.53 -3.01 0.19
C PRO A 25 -16.82 -3.42 -1.26
N THR A 26 -16.18 -4.50 -1.69
CA THR A 26 -16.53 -5.20 -2.94
C THR A 26 -17.80 -6.02 -2.74
N TYR A 27 -18.33 -6.59 -3.82
CA TYR A 27 -19.51 -7.47 -3.74
C TYR A 27 -19.32 -8.65 -2.78
N GLN A 28 -18.07 -9.08 -2.58
CA GLN A 28 -17.70 -10.17 -1.67
C GLN A 28 -17.49 -9.69 -0.21
N GLY A 29 -17.72 -8.41 0.09
CA GLY A 29 -17.49 -7.85 1.42
C GLY A 29 -16.02 -7.57 1.76
N LEU A 30 -15.12 -7.66 0.78
CA LEU A 30 -13.68 -7.40 0.93
C LEU A 30 -13.35 -5.93 0.66
N TYR A 31 -12.14 -5.51 1.02
CA TYR A 31 -11.64 -4.16 0.78
C TYR A 31 -10.35 -4.18 -0.02
N ILE A 32 -10.21 -3.20 -0.91
CA ILE A 32 -9.07 -3.11 -1.83
C ILE A 32 -7.85 -2.60 -1.08
N VAL A 33 -6.71 -3.24 -1.27
CA VAL A 33 -5.41 -2.73 -0.83
C VAL A 33 -4.85 -1.77 -1.87
N ARG A 34 -4.37 -0.60 -1.41
CA ARG A 34 -3.78 0.43 -2.27
C ARG A 34 -2.44 0.88 -1.74
N THR A 35 -1.51 1.17 -2.65
CA THR A 35 -0.30 1.91 -2.32
C THR A 35 -0.60 3.41 -2.42
N ARG A 36 -0.58 4.10 -1.28
CA ARG A 36 -0.74 5.56 -1.18
C ARG A 36 0.62 6.23 -1.31
N VAL A 37 0.76 7.15 -2.26
CA VAL A 37 1.89 8.08 -2.38
C VAL A 37 1.43 9.46 -1.93
N THR A 38 2.18 10.11 -1.06
CA THR A 38 1.85 11.40 -0.44
C THR A 38 3.00 12.38 -0.58
N VAL A 39 2.72 13.56 -1.14
CA VAL A 39 3.66 14.69 -1.22
C VAL A 39 2.96 15.96 -0.78
N GLY A 40 3.44 16.56 0.32
CA GLY A 40 2.74 17.67 0.96
C GLY A 40 1.31 17.30 1.33
N LYS A 41 0.34 18.04 0.78
CA LYS A 41 -1.11 17.80 0.96
C LYS A 41 -1.72 16.87 -0.10
N ALA A 42 -0.99 16.58 -1.18
CA ALA A 42 -1.51 15.78 -2.28
C ALA A 42 -1.28 14.29 -2.03
N GLN A 43 -2.24 13.48 -2.47
CA GLN A 43 -2.22 12.03 -2.32
C GLN A 43 -2.70 11.36 -3.61
N LYS A 44 -1.95 10.37 -4.09
CA LYS A 44 -2.38 9.45 -5.14
C LYS A 44 -2.38 8.02 -4.64
N TYR A 45 -3.30 7.22 -5.17
CA TYR A 45 -3.55 5.85 -4.75
C TYR A 45 -3.41 4.92 -5.95
N TYR A 46 -2.54 3.93 -5.84
CA TYR A 46 -2.26 2.98 -6.90
C TYR A 46 -2.75 1.59 -6.47
N PRO A 47 -3.37 0.82 -7.38
CA PRO A 47 -3.88 -0.51 -7.06
C PRO A 47 -2.75 -1.49 -6.81
N THR A 48 -2.94 -2.42 -5.87
CA THR A 48 -2.03 -3.57 -5.69
C THR A 48 -2.64 -4.87 -6.25
N GLY A 49 -3.92 -4.84 -6.66
CA GLY A 49 -4.67 -6.04 -7.10
C GLY A 49 -5.09 -6.97 -5.98
N ALA A 50 -4.79 -6.64 -4.71
CA ALA A 50 -5.17 -7.43 -3.56
C ALA A 50 -6.46 -6.90 -2.92
N GLU A 51 -7.32 -7.82 -2.50
CA GLU A 51 -8.51 -7.56 -1.71
C GLU A 51 -8.47 -8.44 -0.45
N MET A 52 -8.88 -7.90 0.69
CA MET A 52 -8.97 -8.68 1.93
C MET A 52 -9.95 -8.05 2.92
N SER A 53 -10.35 -8.83 3.92
CA SER A 53 -11.14 -8.35 5.04
C SER A 53 -10.32 -7.46 5.98
N VAL A 54 -11.01 -6.71 6.83
CA VAL A 54 -10.38 -5.91 7.90
C VAL A 54 -9.59 -6.80 8.87
N ASP A 55 -10.13 -7.97 9.22
CA ASP A 55 -9.48 -8.89 10.16
C ASP A 55 -8.20 -9.50 9.58
N GLU A 56 -8.22 -9.86 8.30
CA GLU A 56 -7.03 -10.29 7.56
C GLU A 56 -5.96 -9.20 7.55
N TRP A 57 -6.33 -7.95 7.27
CA TRP A 57 -5.38 -6.82 7.27
C TRP A 57 -4.68 -6.65 8.62
N ILE A 58 -5.43 -6.72 9.73
CA ILE A 58 -4.87 -6.57 11.09
C ILE A 58 -3.89 -7.70 11.41
N ARG A 59 -4.23 -8.95 11.05
CA ARG A 59 -3.42 -10.13 11.41
C ARG A 59 -2.28 -10.40 10.43
N MET A 60 -2.38 -9.94 9.19
CA MET A 60 -1.42 -10.21 8.11
C MET A 60 0.06 -9.95 8.48
N PRO A 61 0.43 -8.88 9.20
CA PRO A 61 1.82 -8.66 9.60
C PRO A 61 2.42 -9.81 10.43
N LYS A 62 1.59 -10.54 11.19
CA LYS A 62 1.99 -11.66 12.05
C LYS A 62 1.51 -13.02 11.54
N ALA A 63 0.77 -13.05 10.44
CA ALA A 63 0.23 -14.27 9.89
C ALA A 63 1.34 -15.23 9.43
N LYS A 64 1.13 -16.52 9.73
CA LYS A 64 1.94 -17.65 9.25
C LYS A 64 1.20 -18.49 8.20
N ASP A 65 -0.08 -18.19 7.98
CA ASP A 65 -0.90 -18.82 6.95
C ASP A 65 -0.27 -18.59 5.57
N PRO A 66 0.03 -19.66 4.79
CA PRO A 66 0.73 -19.53 3.52
C PRO A 66 0.06 -18.58 2.53
N GLN A 67 -1.28 -18.57 2.47
CA GLN A 67 -2.03 -17.71 1.56
C GLN A 67 -1.86 -16.24 1.93
N LEU A 68 -2.04 -15.88 3.21
CA LEU A 68 -1.78 -14.51 3.67
C LEU A 68 -0.32 -14.08 3.57
N VAL A 69 0.61 -15.01 3.76
CA VAL A 69 2.05 -14.72 3.58
C VAL A 69 2.33 -14.38 2.11
N GLU A 70 1.73 -15.11 1.18
CA GLU A 70 1.89 -14.84 -0.25
C GLU A 70 1.22 -13.52 -0.66
N THR A 71 0.01 -13.25 -0.18
CA THR A 71 -0.65 -11.96 -0.38
C THR A 71 0.18 -10.80 0.18
N ARG A 72 0.78 -10.97 1.37
CA ARG A 72 1.68 -9.96 1.96
C ARG A 72 2.90 -9.68 1.06
N ARG A 73 3.54 -10.73 0.53
CA ARG A 73 4.66 -10.60 -0.42
C ARG A 73 4.24 -9.89 -1.70
N SER A 74 3.07 -10.23 -2.24
CA SER A 74 2.51 -9.59 -3.44
C SER A 74 2.29 -8.09 -3.22
N ILE A 75 1.68 -7.70 -2.10
CA ILE A 75 1.48 -6.29 -1.73
C ILE A 75 2.82 -5.56 -1.56
N GLU A 76 3.79 -6.19 -0.90
CA GLU A 76 5.14 -5.63 -0.74
C GLU A 76 5.83 -5.42 -2.10
N ALA A 77 5.73 -6.39 -3.01
CA ALA A 77 6.27 -6.28 -4.37
C ALA A 77 5.62 -5.12 -5.14
N SER A 78 4.28 -4.99 -5.11
CA SER A 78 3.59 -3.85 -5.73
C SER A 78 4.04 -2.52 -5.13
N SER A 79 4.18 -2.44 -3.80
CA SER A 79 4.67 -1.25 -3.12
C SER A 79 6.12 -0.93 -3.49
N GLN A 80 6.97 -1.95 -3.71
CA GLN A 80 8.37 -1.77 -4.09
C GLN A 80 8.52 -1.21 -5.50
N VAL A 81 7.70 -1.66 -6.46
CA VAL A 81 7.70 -1.13 -7.83
C VAL A 81 7.42 0.38 -7.82
N ILE A 82 6.38 0.79 -7.09
CA ILE A 82 6.03 2.21 -6.95
C ILE A 82 7.15 2.98 -6.24
N PHE A 83 7.71 2.43 -5.16
CA PHE A 83 8.82 3.07 -4.45
C PHE A 83 10.04 3.26 -5.33
N ASN A 84 10.40 2.29 -6.17
CA ASN A 84 11.52 2.41 -7.09
C ASN A 84 11.29 3.52 -8.13
N ALA A 85 10.07 3.62 -8.68
CA ALA A 85 9.72 4.69 -9.62
C ALA A 85 9.77 6.07 -8.95
N VAL A 86 9.20 6.21 -7.74
CA VAL A 86 9.30 7.44 -6.94
C VAL A 86 10.76 7.78 -6.67
N LYS A 87 11.56 6.80 -6.23
CA LYS A 87 12.97 6.99 -5.92
C LYS A 87 13.74 7.53 -7.11
N GLN A 88 13.57 6.93 -8.29
CA GLN A 88 14.21 7.36 -9.53
C GLN A 88 13.79 8.79 -9.91
N LEU A 89 12.50 9.12 -9.84
CA LEU A 89 12.00 10.45 -10.16
C LEU A 89 12.53 11.51 -9.18
N CYS A 90 12.64 11.18 -7.89
CA CYS A 90 13.23 12.05 -6.89
C CYS A 90 14.73 12.27 -7.13
N GLU A 91 15.50 11.23 -7.47
CA GLU A 91 16.93 11.35 -7.81
C GLU A 91 17.17 12.25 -9.03
N LEU A 92 16.23 12.27 -9.97
CA LEU A 92 16.26 13.15 -11.14
C LEU A 92 15.67 14.55 -10.88
N ASN A 93 15.25 14.86 -9.64
CA ASN A 93 14.49 16.08 -9.31
C ASN A 93 13.25 16.31 -10.19
N ALA A 94 12.65 15.22 -10.69
CA ALA A 94 11.54 15.22 -11.65
C ALA A 94 10.22 14.72 -11.04
N PHE A 95 10.19 14.39 -9.74
CA PHE A 95 8.97 13.91 -9.11
C PHE A 95 7.88 15.00 -9.07
N SER A 96 6.72 14.67 -9.63
CA SER A 96 5.48 15.40 -9.51
C SER A 96 4.31 14.43 -9.63
N PHE A 97 3.10 14.88 -9.29
CA PHE A 97 1.88 14.10 -9.47
C PHE A 97 1.26 14.32 -10.84
#